data_AF-A0AAW2MPS3-F1
#
_entry.id   AF-A0AAW2MPS3-F1
#
_cell.length_a   1.000
_cell.length_b   1.000
_cell.length_c   1.000
_cell.angle_alpha   90.00
_cell.angle_beta   90.00
_cell.angle_gamma   90.00
#
_symmetry.space_group_name_H-M   'P 1'
#
loop_
_entity.id
_entity.type
_entity.pdbx_description
1 polymer ?
#
loop_
_entity_poly.entity_id
_entity_poly.type
_entity_poly.pdbx_seq_one_letter_code
_entity_poly.pdbx_strand_id
1 'polypeptide(L)'
;MLNFIDGLWSICGHERIIIFTTNHKDRLDPALLRPGRMDMHIHMGYCTPAGFDVLALNYLGIHDHHRLFPEIKQLIGEVEITPAEVAEHLMRNEDVDLLLKG
;
A
#
# COMPACT_ATOMS: atom_id res chain seq x y z
N MET A 1 21.91 11.87 -12.39
CA MET A 1 20.94 11.77 -11.27
C MET A 1 21.64 11.55 -9.93
N LEU A 2 22.65 10.66 -9.85
CA LEU A 2 23.41 10.37 -8.63
C LEU A 2 23.96 11.64 -7.92
N ASN A 3 24.63 12.54 -8.65
CA ASN A 3 25.19 13.78 -8.07
C ASN A 3 24.15 14.72 -7.43
N PHE A 4 22.90 14.69 -7.89
CA PHE A 4 21.82 15.51 -7.30
C PHE A 4 21.38 14.92 -5.95
N ILE A 5 21.30 13.59 -5.88
CA ILE A 5 20.90 12.86 -4.67
C ILE A 5 22.01 12.92 -3.62
N ASP A 6 23.28 12.77 -4.03
CA ASP A 6 24.43 12.98 -3.14
C ASP A 6 24.45 14.41 -2.59
N GLY A 7 24.03 15.40 -3.38
CA GLY A 7 23.81 16.78 -2.92
C GLY A 7 22.73 16.88 -1.85
N LEU A 8 21.58 16.22 -2.04
CA LEU A 8 20.50 16.17 -1.04
C LEU A 8 20.95 15.52 0.28
N TRP A 9 21.81 14.50 0.22
CA TRP A 9 22.38 13.85 1.41
C TRP A 9 23.48 14.68 2.07
N SER A 10 24.28 15.44 1.30
CA SER A 10 25.43 16.20 1.81
C SER A 10 25.07 17.55 2.45
N ILE A 11 23.85 18.08 2.27
CA ILE A 11 23.47 19.43 2.74
C ILE A 11 23.25 19.50 4.27
N CYS A 12 23.24 18.40 5.02
CA CYS A 12 22.47 18.37 6.27
C CYS A 12 23.24 17.83 7.49
N GLY A 13 23.65 18.74 8.38
CA GLY A 13 23.99 18.42 9.78
C GLY A 13 22.77 18.12 10.67
N HIS A 14 21.67 17.62 10.11
CA HIS A 14 20.42 17.28 10.80
C HIS A 14 19.84 15.96 10.28
N GLU A 15 19.20 15.18 11.15
CA GLU A 15 18.51 13.93 10.83
C GLU A 15 17.30 14.20 9.92
N ARG A 16 17.33 13.69 8.68
CA ARG A 16 16.23 13.81 7.70
C ARG A 16 15.87 12.43 7.13
N ILE A 17 14.59 12.19 6.94
CA ILE A 17 14.06 11.00 6.26
C ILE A 17 13.63 11.42 4.85
N ILE A 18 14.11 10.71 3.83
CA ILE A 18 13.74 10.93 2.42
C ILE A 18 13.01 9.68 1.93
N ILE A 19 11.81 9.87 1.38
CA ILE A 19 10.99 8.78 0.83
C ILE A 19 10.99 8.88 -0.69
N PHE A 20 11.33 7.77 -1.35
CA PHE A 20 11.23 7.62 -2.80
C PHE A 20 10.19 6.55 -3.14
N THR A 21 9.45 6.74 -4.22
CA THR A 21 8.48 5.77 -4.75
C THR A 21 8.85 5.41 -6.19
N THR A 22 8.74 4.13 -6.54
CA THR A 22 8.94 3.64 -7.91
C THR A 22 8.11 2.38 -8.15
N ASN A 23 7.56 2.26 -9.35
CA ASN A 23 6.90 1.03 -9.82
C ASN A 23 7.90 0.07 -10.49
N HIS A 24 9.14 0.51 -10.73
CA HIS A 24 10.17 -0.24 -11.45
C HIS A 24 11.52 -0.14 -10.72
N LYS A 25 11.65 -0.87 -9.61
CA LYS A 25 12.89 -0.88 -8.80
C LYS A 25 14.09 -1.44 -9.60
N ASP A 26 13.84 -2.38 -10.49
CA ASP A 26 14.81 -3.02 -11.38
C ASP A 26 15.48 -2.07 -12.37
N ARG A 27 14.84 -0.93 -12.66
CA ARG A 27 15.38 0.11 -13.57
C ARG A 27 16.28 1.13 -12.87
N LEU A 28 16.38 1.09 -11.54
CA LEU A 28 17.23 1.99 -10.78
C LEU A 28 18.69 1.54 -10.85
N ASP A 29 19.60 2.53 -10.84
CA ASP A 29 21.03 2.26 -10.72
C ASP A 29 21.31 1.53 -9.38
N PRO A 30 21.92 0.33 -9.40
CA PRO A 30 22.26 -0.41 -8.19
C PRO A 30 23.11 0.38 -7.18
N ALA A 31 23.84 1.41 -7.62
CA ALA A 31 24.60 2.30 -6.75
C ALA A 31 23.69 3.11 -5.81
N LEU A 32 22.44 3.40 -6.19
CA LEU A 32 21.47 4.12 -5.36
C LEU A 32 20.90 3.27 -4.23
N LEU A 33 20.85 1.94 -4.41
CA LEU A 33 20.25 0.99 -3.46
C LEU A 33 21.22 0.53 -2.35
N ARG A 34 22.38 1.18 -2.24
CA ARG A 34 23.43 0.83 -1.26
C ARG A 34 23.12 1.44 0.12
N PRO A 35 23.68 0.89 1.21
CA PRO A 35 23.61 1.50 2.53
C PRO A 35 24.04 2.97 2.56
N GLY A 36 23.34 3.81 3.33
CA GLY A 36 23.57 5.27 3.41
C GLY A 36 22.93 6.08 2.28
N ARG A 37 22.08 5.43 1.48
CA ARG A 37 21.39 6.00 0.31
C ARG A 37 19.91 5.66 0.34
N MET A 38 19.42 4.85 -0.61
CA MET A 38 18.12 4.19 -0.52
C MET A 38 18.35 2.84 0.17
N ASP A 39 18.51 2.86 1.47
CA ASP A 39 18.92 1.68 2.25
C ASP A 39 17.74 0.95 2.92
N MET A 40 16.59 1.61 3.04
CA MET A 40 15.30 0.99 3.41
C MET A 40 14.42 0.76 2.18
N HIS A 41 13.95 -0.48 2.02
CA HIS A 41 13.08 -0.87 0.91
C HIS A 41 11.80 -1.51 1.41
N ILE A 42 10.66 -0.89 1.12
CA ILE A 42 9.33 -1.41 1.43
C ILE A 42 8.63 -1.74 0.11
N HIS A 43 8.17 -2.97 -0.05
CA HIS A 43 7.38 -3.39 -1.20
C HIS A 43 5.89 -3.23 -0.89
N MET A 44 5.18 -2.43 -1.71
CA MET A 44 3.74 -2.28 -1.63
C MET A 44 3.08 -3.30 -2.58
N GLY A 45 2.53 -4.37 -2.03
CA GLY A 45 1.91 -5.46 -2.80
C GLY A 45 0.39 -5.34 -2.94
N TYR A 46 -0.22 -6.44 -3.40
CA TYR A 46 -1.67 -6.58 -3.50
C TYR A 46 -2.35 -6.60 -2.13
N CYS A 47 -3.66 -6.39 -2.14
CA CYS A 47 -4.49 -6.44 -0.95
C CYS A 47 -4.44 -7.85 -0.36
N THR A 48 -4.32 -7.94 0.96
CA THR A 48 -4.39 -9.19 1.69
C THR A 48 -5.69 -9.26 2.47
N PRO A 49 -6.15 -10.44 2.91
CA PRO A 49 -7.31 -10.55 3.78
C PRO A 49 -7.23 -9.67 5.04
N ALA A 50 -6.03 -9.51 5.60
CA ALA A 50 -5.79 -8.61 6.73
C ALA A 50 -5.80 -7.13 6.30
N GLY A 51 -5.28 -6.81 5.11
CA GLY A 51 -5.38 -5.47 4.53
C GLY A 51 -6.84 -5.05 4.29
N PHE A 52 -7.68 -6.00 3.84
CA PHE A 52 -9.11 -5.78 3.69
C PHE A 52 -9.78 -5.42 5.03
N ASP A 53 -9.43 -6.10 6.14
CA ASP A 53 -9.99 -5.74 7.46
C ASP A 53 -9.70 -4.29 7.83
N VAL A 54 -8.47 -3.83 7.56
CA VAL A 54 -8.07 -2.45 7.81
C VAL A 54 -8.85 -1.48 6.92
N LEU A 55 -9.03 -1.81 5.64
CA LEU A 55 -9.81 -0.97 4.72
C LEU A 55 -11.29 -0.93 5.10
N ALA A 56 -11.90 -2.08 5.41
CA ALA A 56 -13.29 -2.17 5.84
C ALA A 56 -13.52 -1.40 7.14
N LEU A 57 -12.59 -1.48 8.09
CA LEU A 57 -12.63 -0.68 9.31
C LEU A 57 -12.53 0.82 8.99
N ASN A 58 -11.56 1.23 8.18
CA ASN A 58 -11.29 2.64 7.89
C ASN A 58 -12.41 3.32 7.09
N TYR A 59 -13.01 2.61 6.13
CA TYR A 59 -14.01 3.19 5.22
C TYR A 59 -15.45 2.95 5.67
N LEU A 60 -15.74 1.80 6.31
CA LEU A 60 -17.11 1.41 6.67
C LEU A 60 -17.36 1.40 8.19
N GLY A 61 -16.32 1.56 9.03
CA GLY A 61 -16.46 1.47 10.49
C GLY A 61 -16.87 0.09 10.99
N ILE A 62 -16.74 -0.96 10.16
CA ILE A 62 -17.13 -2.32 10.54
C ILE A 62 -16.01 -2.95 11.35
N HIS A 63 -16.30 -3.24 12.62
CA HIS A 63 -15.38 -3.89 13.55
C HIS A 63 -15.50 -5.43 13.58
N ASP A 64 -16.54 -5.98 12.96
CA ASP A 64 -16.97 -7.37 13.17
C ASP A 64 -17.16 -8.17 11.87
N HIS A 65 -17.25 -9.50 12.02
CA HIS A 65 -17.39 -10.46 10.92
C HIS A 65 -18.73 -10.32 10.19
N HIS A 66 -18.82 -9.36 9.27
CA HIS A 66 -19.92 -9.33 8.33
C HIS A 66 -20.00 -10.69 7.60
N ARG A 67 -21.21 -11.21 7.40
CA ARG A 67 -21.48 -12.54 6.83
C ARG A 67 -20.68 -12.86 5.56
N LEU A 68 -20.40 -11.84 4.75
CA LEU A 68 -19.68 -11.97 3.47
C LEU A 68 -18.18 -11.75 3.57
N PHE A 69 -17.64 -11.29 4.69
CA PHE A 69 -16.19 -11.11 4.84
C PHE A 69 -15.39 -12.39 4.60
N PRO A 70 -15.83 -13.58 5.02
CA PRO A 70 -15.12 -14.82 4.67
C PRO A 70 -15.00 -15.03 3.16
N GLU A 71 -16.09 -14.81 2.41
CA GLU A 71 -16.13 -14.98 0.96
C GLU A 71 -15.28 -13.92 0.25
N ILE A 72 -15.41 -12.65 0.65
CA ILE A 72 -14.61 -11.55 0.09
C ILE A 72 -13.11 -11.78 0.37
N LYS A 73 -12.74 -12.20 1.59
CA LYS A 73 -11.35 -12.51 1.94
C LYS A 73 -10.81 -13.69 1.16
N GLN A 74 -11.63 -14.70 0.89
CA GLN A 74 -11.24 -15.82 0.04
C GLN A 74 -10.94 -15.31 -1.39
N LEU A 75 -11.83 -14.52 -1.98
CA LEU A 75 -11.63 -13.93 -3.30
C LEU A 75 -10.38 -13.05 -3.37
N ILE A 76 -10.13 -12.23 -2.34
CA ILE A 76 -8.89 -11.43 -2.23
C ILE A 76 -7.63 -12.31 -2.14
N GLY A 77 -7.75 -13.51 -1.56
CA GLY A 77 -6.65 -14.49 -1.55
C GLY A 77 -6.41 -15.17 -2.90
N GLU A 78 -7.40 -15.19 -3.79
CA GLU A 78 -7.35 -15.86 -5.09
C GLU A 78 -7.05 -14.90 -6.25
N VAL A 79 -7.31 -13.60 -6.08
CA VAL A 79 -7.18 -12.58 -7.13
C VAL A 79 -6.17 -11.50 -6.74
N GLU A 80 -5.32 -11.12 -7.69
CA GLU A 80 -4.43 -9.97 -7.57
C GLU A 80 -5.24 -8.66 -7.70
N ILE A 81 -5.65 -8.10 -6.56
CA ILE A 81 -6.35 -6.82 -6.47
C ILE A 81 -5.58 -5.84 -5.59
N THR A 82 -5.48 -4.58 -5.99
CA THR A 82 -4.73 -3.57 -5.22
C THR A 82 -5.58 -3.04 -4.05
N PRO A 83 -4.95 -2.58 -2.96
CA PRO A 83 -5.67 -1.92 -1.86
C PRO A 83 -6.49 -0.70 -2.33
N ALA A 84 -6.05 0.00 -3.37
CA ALA A 84 -6.75 1.15 -3.93
C ALA A 84 -8.05 0.76 -4.64
N GLU A 85 -8.04 -0.32 -5.43
CA GLU A 85 -9.24 -0.85 -6.08
C GLU A 85 -10.26 -1.32 -5.04
N VAL A 86 -9.82 -2.05 -4.01
CA VAL A 86 -10.69 -2.45 -2.89
C VAL A 86 -11.29 -1.22 -2.20
N ALA A 87 -10.47 -0.21 -1.90
CA ALA A 87 -10.94 1.02 -1.28
C ALA A 87 -11.98 1.75 -2.17
N GLU A 88 -11.77 1.81 -3.49
CA GLU A 88 -12.73 2.37 -4.43
C GLU A 88 -14.08 1.64 -4.36
N HIS A 89 -14.08 0.30 -4.34
CA HIS A 89 -15.30 -0.49 -4.21
C HIS A 89 -16.03 -0.25 -2.88
N LEU A 90 -15.29 -0.08 -1.78
CA LEU A 90 -15.86 0.24 -0.47
C LEU A 90 -16.44 1.66 -0.41
N MET A 91 -15.79 2.64 -1.05
CA MET A 91 -16.23 4.04 -1.04
C MET A 91 -17.39 4.33 -2.00
N ARG A 92 -17.54 3.55 -3.08
CA ARG A 92 -18.52 3.83 -4.15
C ARG A 92 -19.98 3.62 -3.76
N ASN A 93 -20.28 2.92 -2.67
CA ASN A 93 -21.65 2.63 -2.28
C ASN A 93 -21.94 3.18 -0.88
N GLU A 94 -22.79 4.20 -0.82
CA GLU A 94 -23.29 4.80 0.44
C GLU A 94 -24.15 3.81 1.25
N ASP A 95 -24.66 2.74 0.62
CA ASP A 95 -25.38 1.65 1.29
C ASP A 95 -24.52 0.39 1.39
N VAL A 96 -23.79 0.30 2.50
CA VAL A 96 -23.03 -0.88 2.92
C VAL A 96 -23.92 -2.13 3.00
N ASP A 97 -25.21 -1.94 3.31
CA ASP A 97 -26.22 -2.99 3.35
C ASP A 97 -26.60 -3.55 1.95
N LEU A 98 -26.38 -2.80 0.87
CA LEU A 98 -26.66 -3.24 -0.51
C LEU A 98 -25.48 -4.02 -1.11
N LEU A 99 -24.24 -3.58 -0.87
CA LEU A 99 -23.04 -4.33 -1.26
C LEU A 99 -22.98 -5.72 -0.63
N LEU A 100 -23.62 -5.86 0.54
CA LEU A 100 -23.50 -7.05 1.36
C LEU A 100 -24.77 -7.91 1.45
N LYS A 101 -25.78 -7.61 0.64
CA LYS A 101 -27.01 -8.41 0.51
C LYS A 101 -27.02 -9.41 -0.66
N GLY A 102 -25.97 -9.45 -1.47
CA GLY A 102 -25.82 -10.41 -2.57
C GLY A 102 -26.00 -9.78 -3.94
#